data_AF-A0AAD9IWE1-F1
#
_entry.id   AF-A0AAD9IWE1-F1
#
_cell.length_a   1.000
_cell.length_b   1.000
_cell.length_c   1.000
_cell.angle_alpha   90.00
_cell.angle_beta   90.00
_cell.angle_gamma   90.00
#
_symmetry.space_group_name_H-M   'P 1'
#
loop_
_entity.id
_entity.type
_entity.pdbx_description
1 polymer ?
#
loop_
_entity_poly.entity_id
_entity_poly.type
_entity_poly.pdbx_seq_one_letter_code
_entity_poly.pdbx_strand_id
1 'polypeptide(L)'
;MLVGDVNFHLDSGTNTDASRFKDSLSSCGLKQHAPLLNRTITLRPHVPWYTDTFRDTKRKRRQLECRWRTTKLEVHHQIYRDYCVVVNKSLRAAKCQYYETQIKQSRHDTKAMFRTINTLMGNNAGCSLPKHTSDVQLASAFSYCFTAKVSTIRDSLCTIR
;
A
#
# COMPACT_ATOMS: atom_id res chain seq x y z
N MET A 1 -1.11 -28.21 -22.17
CA MET A 1 -2.25 -27.38 -21.75
C MET A 1 -1.73 -25.95 -21.57
N LEU A 2 -1.90 -25.11 -22.59
CA LEU A 2 -1.45 -23.71 -22.57
C LEU A 2 -2.36 -22.91 -21.64
N VAL A 3 -1.95 -22.74 -20.38
CA VAL A 3 -2.51 -21.70 -19.52
C VAL A 3 -1.75 -20.42 -19.84
N GLY A 4 -2.10 -19.80 -20.96
CA GLY A 4 -1.70 -18.43 -21.28
C GLY A 4 -2.46 -17.47 -20.38
N ASP A 5 -1.76 -16.47 -19.86
CA ASP A 5 -2.31 -15.39 -19.05
C ASP A 5 -3.22 -14.52 -19.95
N VAL A 6 -4.45 -14.96 -20.19
CA VAL A 6 -5.46 -14.24 -20.98
C VAL A 6 -6.07 -13.10 -20.16
N ASN A 7 -5.22 -12.17 -19.72
CA ASN A 7 -5.61 -10.92 -19.09
C ASN A 7 -5.76 -9.84 -20.17
N PHE A 8 -6.75 -10.00 -21.07
CA PHE A 8 -7.11 -8.96 -22.04
C PHE A 8 -8.13 -8.01 -21.40
N HIS A 9 -7.94 -6.70 -21.52
CA HIS A 9 -8.94 -5.71 -21.13
C HIS A 9 -10.04 -5.68 -22.19
N LEU A 10 -11.14 -6.42 -21.95
CA LEU A 10 -12.29 -6.50 -22.87
C LEU A 10 -13.03 -5.17 -23.02
N ASP A 11 -12.84 -4.25 -22.08
CA ASP A 11 -13.54 -2.98 -22.00
C ASP A 11 -12.77 -1.82 -22.65
N SER A 12 -11.48 -2.01 -23.00
CA SER A 12 -10.71 -0.99 -23.70
C SER A 12 -11.01 -1.04 -25.20
N GLY A 13 -11.73 -0.04 -25.71
CA GLY A 13 -12.08 0.07 -27.13
C GLY A 13 -10.88 0.23 -28.08
N THR A 14 -9.67 0.41 -27.55
CA THR A 14 -8.42 0.52 -28.32
C THR A 14 -7.67 -0.81 -28.48
N ASN A 15 -8.08 -1.87 -27.79
CA ASN A 15 -7.38 -3.16 -27.84
C ASN A 15 -7.92 -4.02 -28.99
N THR A 16 -7.11 -4.17 -30.04
CA THR A 16 -7.43 -4.94 -31.25
C THR A 16 -7.75 -6.40 -30.96
N ASP A 17 -7.03 -7.03 -30.00
CA ASP A 17 -7.24 -8.44 -29.64
C ASP A 17 -8.56 -8.63 -28.88
N ALA A 18 -8.91 -7.66 -28.01
CA ALA A 18 -10.19 -7.66 -27.32
C ALA A 18 -11.39 -7.55 -28.28
N SER A 19 -11.27 -6.70 -29.32
CA SER A 19 -12.30 -6.58 -30.37
C SER A 19 -12.43 -7.88 -31.15
N ARG A 20 -11.32 -8.44 -31.65
CA ARG A 20 -11.32 -9.70 -32.40
C ARG A 20 -11.95 -10.85 -31.62
N PHE A 21 -11.62 -10.95 -30.33
CA PHE A 21 -12.21 -11.97 -29.46
C PHE A 21 -13.73 -11.78 -29.30
N LYS A 22 -14.19 -10.53 -29.10
CA LYS A 22 -15.62 -10.21 -28.99
C LYS A 22 -16.38 -10.49 -30.29
N ASP A 23 -15.74 -10.24 -31.43
CA ASP A 23 -16.29 -10.52 -32.75
C ASP A 23 -16.37 -12.03 -33.01
N SER A 24 -15.33 -12.79 -32.67
CA SER A 24 -15.35 -14.26 -32.76
C SER A 24 -16.43 -14.88 -31.87
N LEU A 25 -16.60 -14.41 -30.63
CA LEU A 25 -17.68 -14.87 -29.74
C LEU A 25 -19.07 -14.58 -30.33
N SER A 26 -19.22 -13.44 -31.02
CA SER A 26 -20.45 -13.06 -31.69
C SER A 26 -20.71 -13.93 -32.92
N SER A 27 -19.68 -14.15 -33.74
CA SER A 27 -19.77 -14.95 -34.98
C SER A 27 -20.08 -16.42 -34.69
N CYS A 28 -19.58 -16.99 -33.60
CA CYS A 28 -19.84 -18.37 -33.21
C CYS A 28 -21.11 -18.56 -32.35
N GLY A 29 -21.87 -17.50 -32.07
CA GLY A 29 -23.09 -17.60 -31.24
C GLY A 29 -22.82 -17.96 -29.76
N LEU A 30 -21.57 -17.85 -29.29
CA LEU A 30 -21.14 -18.33 -27.97
C LEU A 30 -21.40 -17.33 -26.84
N LYS A 31 -22.05 -16.19 -27.10
CA LYS A 31 -22.37 -15.18 -26.07
C LYS A 31 -23.17 -15.77 -24.90
N GLN A 32 -24.08 -16.70 -25.17
CA GLN A 32 -24.88 -17.37 -24.14
C GLN A 32 -24.01 -18.21 -23.19
N HIS A 33 -22.88 -18.72 -23.67
CA HIS A 33 -21.96 -19.57 -22.91
C HIS A 33 -20.77 -18.82 -22.32
N ALA A 34 -20.60 -17.53 -22.64
CA ALA A 34 -19.52 -16.68 -22.18
C ALA A 34 -20.05 -15.33 -21.68
N PRO A 35 -20.78 -15.30 -20.54
CA PRO A 35 -21.30 -14.05 -19.99
C PRO A 35 -20.16 -13.09 -19.63
N LEU A 36 -20.31 -11.82 -20.01
CA LEU A 36 -19.36 -10.77 -19.65
C LEU A 36 -19.48 -10.48 -18.15
N LEU A 37 -18.36 -10.67 -17.44
CA LEU A 37 -18.26 -10.37 -16.02
C LEU A 37 -17.34 -9.18 -15.80
N ASN A 38 -17.90 -8.08 -15.32
CA ASN A 38 -17.11 -6.92 -14.90
C ASN A 38 -16.36 -7.28 -13.63
N ARG A 39 -15.03 -7.14 -13.66
CA ARG A 39 -14.18 -7.33 -12.49
C ARG A 39 -13.43 -6.03 -12.20
N THR A 40 -13.57 -5.54 -10.98
CA THR A 40 -12.81 -4.37 -10.54
C THR A 40 -11.37 -4.80 -10.23
N ILE A 41 -10.42 -4.29 -11.00
CA ILE A 41 -9.00 -4.51 -10.76
C ILE A 41 -8.51 -3.43 -9.79
N THR A 42 -8.01 -3.85 -8.62
CA THR A 42 -7.37 -2.93 -7.69
C THR A 42 -5.97 -2.58 -8.20
N LEU A 43 -5.79 -1.35 -8.69
CA LEU A 43 -4.47 -0.83 -9.01
C LEU A 43 -3.66 -0.68 -7.72
N ARG A 44 -2.57 -1.42 -7.61
CA ARG A 44 -1.65 -1.30 -6.47
C ARG A 44 -0.56 -0.29 -6.84
N PRO A 45 -0.33 0.75 -6.02
CA PRO A 45 0.75 1.70 -6.29
C PRO A 45 2.09 0.97 -6.34
N HIS A 46 3.00 1.49 -7.17
CA HIS A 46 4.36 0.95 -7.22
C HIS A 46 5.02 1.08 -5.85
N VAL A 47 5.63 -0.02 -5.40
CA VAL A 47 6.22 -0.12 -4.07
C VAL A 47 7.74 -0.24 -4.24
N PRO A 48 8.52 0.83 -3.98
CA PRO A 48 9.94 0.85 -4.36
C PRO A 48 10.83 -0.18 -3.64
N TRP A 49 10.43 -0.66 -2.46
CA TRP A 49 11.13 -1.73 -1.75
C TRP A 49 10.81 -3.13 -2.30
N TYR A 50 9.89 -3.25 -3.26
CA TYR A 50 9.51 -4.52 -3.87
C TYR A 50 10.51 -4.91 -4.97
N THR A 51 11.65 -5.46 -4.56
CA THR A 51 12.71 -5.88 -5.47
C THR A 51 12.41 -7.22 -6.15
N ASP A 52 13.06 -7.46 -7.29
CA ASP A 52 12.98 -8.73 -8.01
C ASP A 52 13.44 -9.91 -7.17
N THR A 53 14.47 -9.72 -6.35
CA THR A 53 14.94 -10.73 -5.40
C THR A 53 13.85 -11.14 -4.41
N PHE A 54 13.12 -10.18 -3.84
CA PHE A 54 11.99 -10.47 -2.95
C PHE A 54 10.83 -11.15 -3.69
N ARG A 55 10.56 -10.73 -4.92
CA ARG A 55 9.56 -11.36 -5.80
C ARG A 55 9.87 -12.83 -6.04
N ASP A 56 11.13 -13.18 -6.27
CA ASP A 56 11.55 -14.56 -6.50
C ASP A 56 11.46 -15.41 -5.22
N THR A 57 11.79 -14.85 -4.05
CA THR A 57 11.54 -15.52 -2.76
C THR A 57 10.05 -15.84 -2.59
N LYS A 58 9.15 -14.89 -2.93
CA LYS A 58 7.70 -15.15 -2.89
C LYS A 58 7.26 -16.24 -3.88
N ARG A 59 7.81 -16.24 -5.10
CA ARG A 59 7.52 -17.28 -6.11
C ARG A 59 7.94 -18.65 -5.59
N LYS A 60 9.12 -18.78 -4.98
CA LYS A 60 9.60 -20.04 -4.41
C LYS A 60 8.71 -20.52 -3.28
N ARG A 61 8.26 -19.63 -2.38
CA ARG A 61 7.29 -19.99 -1.34
C ARG A 61 6.00 -20.56 -1.93
N ARG A 62 5.49 -19.94 -3.01
CA ARG A 62 4.29 -20.44 -3.70
C ARG A 62 4.54 -21.82 -4.34
N GLN A 63 5.70 -22.05 -4.94
CA GLN A 63 6.06 -23.37 -5.48
C GLN A 63 6.08 -24.44 -4.38
N LEU A 64 6.68 -24.14 -3.22
CA LEU A 64 6.72 -25.05 -2.08
C LEU A 64 5.32 -25.32 -1.50
N GLU A 65 4.49 -24.28 -1.38
CA GLU A 65 3.09 -24.40 -0.98
C GLU A 65 2.32 -25.32 -1.93
N CYS A 66 2.45 -25.10 -3.25
CA CYS A 66 1.82 -25.94 -4.26
C CYS A 66 2.30 -27.40 -4.13
N ARG A 67 3.61 -27.63 -3.98
CA ARG A 67 4.18 -28.97 -3.81
C ARG A 67 3.59 -29.68 -2.59
N TRP A 68 3.51 -29.00 -1.45
CA TRP A 68 2.86 -29.54 -0.26
C TRP A 68 1.37 -29.83 -0.48
N ARG A 69 0.64 -28.92 -1.14
CA ARG A 69 -0.79 -29.13 -1.42
C ARG A 69 -1.05 -30.34 -2.31
N THR A 70 -0.16 -30.66 -3.25
CA THR A 70 -0.26 -31.84 -4.12
C THR A 70 0.11 -33.13 -3.39
N THR A 71 1.23 -33.13 -2.66
CA THR A 71 1.80 -34.34 -2.07
C THR A 71 1.25 -34.69 -0.69
N LYS A 72 0.81 -33.69 0.09
CA LYS A 72 0.35 -33.81 1.48
C LYS A 72 1.33 -34.46 2.47
N LEU A 73 2.62 -34.55 2.10
CA LEU A 73 3.67 -35.08 2.97
C LEU A 73 4.10 -34.04 4.01
N GLU A 74 4.34 -34.49 5.25
CA GLU A 74 4.75 -33.60 6.33
C GLU A 74 6.13 -32.96 6.08
N VAL A 75 7.06 -33.69 5.45
CA VAL A 75 8.37 -33.15 5.07
C VAL A 75 8.20 -31.91 4.16
N HIS A 76 7.24 -31.93 3.23
CA HIS A 76 6.98 -30.79 2.36
C HIS A 76 6.28 -29.64 3.08
N HIS A 77 5.42 -29.95 4.06
CA HIS A 77 4.82 -28.95 4.93
C HIS A 77 5.88 -28.22 5.75
N GLN A 78 6.83 -28.96 6.35
CA GLN A 78 7.92 -28.40 7.13
C GLN A 78 8.81 -27.48 6.27
N ILE A 79 9.22 -27.95 5.09
CA ILE A 79 9.98 -27.13 4.13
C ILE A 79 9.24 -25.83 3.79
N TYR A 80 7.94 -25.89 3.55
CA TYR A 80 7.13 -24.70 3.28
C TYR A 80 7.07 -23.76 4.49
N ARG A 81 6.88 -24.28 5.70
CA ARG A 81 6.86 -23.49 6.95
C ARG A 81 8.19 -22.79 7.19
N ASP A 82 9.29 -23.51 7.06
CA ASP A 82 10.64 -22.96 7.22
C ASP A 82 10.88 -21.85 6.20
N TYR A 83 10.45 -22.07 4.96
CA TYR A 83 10.60 -21.09 3.90
C TYR A 83 9.68 -19.86 4.10
N CYS A 84 8.55 -19.98 4.80
CA CYS A 84 7.75 -18.83 5.20
C CYS A 84 8.55 -17.87 6.11
N VAL A 85 9.37 -18.41 7.01
CA VAL A 85 10.25 -17.60 7.88
C VAL A 85 11.29 -16.86 7.04
N VAL A 86 11.88 -17.53 6.05
CA VAL A 86 12.84 -16.92 5.11
C VAL A 86 12.21 -15.75 4.35
N VAL A 87 10.99 -15.91 3.82
CA VAL A 87 10.27 -14.83 3.14
C VAL A 87 10.00 -13.65 4.07
N ASN A 88 9.58 -13.90 5.31
CA ASN A 88 9.34 -12.83 6.28
C ASN A 88 10.63 -12.07 6.63
N LYS A 89 11.75 -12.78 6.77
CA LYS A 89 13.07 -12.16 6.98
C LYS A 89 13.48 -11.31 5.79
N SER A 90 13.31 -11.81 4.57
CA SER A 90 13.59 -11.08 3.33
C SER A 90 12.70 -9.83 3.18
N LEU A 91 11.41 -9.93 3.52
CA LEU A 91 10.49 -8.78 3.53
C LEU A 91 10.95 -7.69 4.49
N ARG A 92 11.34 -8.07 5.71
CA ARG A 92 11.85 -7.11 6.71
C ARG A 92 13.13 -6.46 6.20
N ALA A 93 14.09 -7.24 5.70
CA ALA A 93 15.35 -6.74 5.18
C ALA A 93 15.16 -5.75 4.02
N ALA A 94 14.31 -6.09 3.03
CA ALA A 94 14.03 -5.21 1.89
C ALA A 94 13.41 -3.88 2.32
N LYS A 95 12.47 -3.91 3.27
CA LYS A 95 11.88 -2.69 3.85
C LYS A 95 12.91 -1.86 4.61
N CYS A 96 13.68 -2.49 5.50
CA CYS A 96 14.72 -1.82 6.28
C CYS A 96 15.73 -1.13 5.36
N GLN A 97 16.29 -1.86 4.40
CA GLN A 97 17.27 -1.33 3.45
C GLN A 97 16.73 -0.11 2.69
N TYR A 98 15.48 -0.17 2.22
CA TYR A 98 14.86 0.94 1.50
C TYR A 98 14.73 2.18 2.38
N TYR A 99 14.12 2.05 3.57
CA TYR A 99 13.89 3.20 4.45
C TYR A 99 15.20 3.73 5.04
N GLU A 100 16.17 2.88 5.34
CA GLU A 100 17.52 3.30 5.73
C GLU A 100 18.19 4.13 4.64
N THR A 101 18.07 3.71 3.38
CA THR A 101 18.63 4.45 2.24
C THR A 101 17.94 5.81 2.10
N GLN A 102 16.61 5.87 2.22
CA GLN A 102 15.84 7.11 2.19
C GLN A 102 16.24 8.08 3.32
N ILE A 103 16.41 7.58 4.54
CA ILE A 103 16.85 8.38 5.69
C ILE A 103 18.28 8.90 5.47
N LYS A 104 19.20 8.06 5.00
CA LYS A 104 20.58 8.44 4.69
C LYS A 104 20.66 9.50 3.59
N GLN A 105 19.84 9.37 2.53
CA GLN A 105 19.75 10.35 1.45
C GLN A 105 19.16 11.68 1.94
N SER A 106 18.28 11.65 2.94
CA SER A 106 17.64 12.83 3.53
C SER A 106 18.48 13.53 4.61
N ARG A 107 19.79 13.25 4.71
CA ARG A 107 20.68 13.81 5.76
C ARG A 107 20.63 15.34 5.85
N HIS A 108 20.44 16.01 4.72
CA HIS A 108 20.43 17.48 4.64
C HIS A 108 19.01 18.08 4.65
N ASP A 109 17.96 17.26 4.58
CA ASP A 109 16.55 17.69 4.64
C ASP A 109 15.81 16.96 5.76
N THR A 110 15.80 17.59 6.94
CA THR A 110 15.09 17.08 8.12
C THR A 110 13.59 16.97 7.88
N LYS A 111 13.00 17.84 7.04
CA LYS A 111 11.56 17.80 6.74
C LYS A 111 11.21 16.58 5.90
N ALA A 112 12.03 16.22 4.91
CA ALA A 112 11.86 14.97 4.15
C ALA A 112 11.99 13.75 5.05
N MET A 113 12.99 13.72 5.94
CA MET A 113 13.16 12.64 6.92
C MET A 113 11.92 12.47 7.81
N PHE A 114 11.42 13.57 8.41
CA PHE A 114 10.23 13.51 9.26
C PHE A 114 8.96 13.12 8.50
N ARG A 115 8.83 13.46 7.20
CA ARG A 115 7.73 12.94 6.36
C ARG A 115 7.81 11.43 6.26
N THR A 116 8.97 10.86 5.95
CA THR A 116 9.16 9.40 5.88
C THR A 116 8.84 8.71 7.20
N ILE A 117 9.28 9.29 8.33
CA ILE A 117 8.99 8.77 9.68
C ILE A 117 7.49 8.84 9.99
N ASN A 118 6.83 9.97 9.72
CA ASN A 118 5.38 10.09 9.89
C ASN A 118 4.62 9.08 9.02
N THR A 119 5.12 8.81 7.80
CA THR A 119 4.55 7.77 6.95
C THR A 119 4.66 6.38 7.54
N LEU A 120 5.81 6.05 8.14
CA LEU A 120 6.03 4.78 8.82
C LEU A 120 5.17 4.61 10.08
N MET A 121 4.95 5.69 10.83
CA MET A 121 4.14 5.68 12.05
C MET A 121 2.62 5.72 11.77
N GLY A 122 2.20 5.85 10.51
CA GLY A 122 0.78 6.00 10.17
C GLY A 122 0.21 7.39 10.46
N ASN A 123 1.07 8.36 10.77
CA ASN A 123 0.71 9.77 11.00
C ASN A 123 0.45 10.53 9.68
N ASN A 124 0.10 9.83 8.60
CA ASN A 124 -0.22 10.42 7.29
C ASN A 124 -1.59 11.09 7.27
N ALA A 125 -2.23 11.30 8.43
CA ALA A 125 -3.35 12.22 8.50
C ALA A 125 -2.84 13.55 7.94
N GLY A 126 -3.39 13.96 6.79
CA GLY A 126 -3.21 15.34 6.34
C GLY A 126 -3.45 16.23 7.53
N CYS A 127 -2.60 17.24 7.74
CA CYS A 127 -2.72 18.17 8.85
C CYS A 127 -4.07 18.88 8.73
N SER A 128 -5.14 18.23 9.20
CA SER A 128 -6.46 18.79 9.21
C SER A 128 -6.53 19.55 10.51
N LEU A 129 -6.40 20.87 10.40
CA LEU A 129 -6.93 21.76 11.41
C LEU A 129 -8.32 21.24 11.83
N PRO A 130 -8.74 21.46 13.08
CA PRO A 130 -10.09 21.15 13.51
C PRO A 130 -11.09 21.66 12.46
N LYS A 131 -12.17 20.91 12.23
CA LYS A 131 -13.23 21.34 11.31
C LYS A 131 -13.70 22.73 11.74
N HIS A 132 -13.65 23.70 10.84
CA HIS A 132 -14.02 25.09 11.09
C HIS A 132 -14.76 25.67 9.90
N THR A 133 -15.59 26.68 10.15
CA THR A 133 -16.49 27.28 9.16
C THR A 133 -15.85 28.48 8.44
N SER A 134 -14.88 29.14 9.08
CA SER A 134 -14.15 30.29 8.54
C SER A 134 -12.75 30.39 9.13
N ASP A 135 -11.75 30.69 8.29
CA ASP A 135 -10.36 30.86 8.70
C ASP A 135 -10.19 31.98 9.74
N VAL A 136 -10.98 33.05 9.62
CA VAL A 136 -10.97 34.20 10.55
C VAL A 136 -11.45 33.77 11.94
N GLN A 137 -12.50 32.94 11.99
CA GLN A 137 -13.03 32.44 13.25
C GLN A 137 -12.01 31.51 13.93
N LEU A 138 -11.33 30.66 13.16
CA LEU A 138 -10.28 29.78 13.68
C LEU A 138 -9.08 30.58 14.22
N ALA A 139 -8.60 31.57 13.47
CA ALA A 139 -7.50 32.43 13.90
C ALA A 139 -7.84 33.23 15.18
N SER A 140 -9.08 33.72 15.26
CA SER A 140 -9.59 34.43 16.44
C SER A 140 -9.69 33.50 17.65
N ALA A 141 -10.20 32.28 17.46
CA ALA A 141 -10.27 31.27 18.52
C ALA A 141 -8.88 30.84 19.00
N PHE A 142 -7.91 30.66 18.10
CA PHE A 142 -6.51 30.41 18.48
C PHE A 142 -5.95 31.57 19.31
N SER A 143 -6.14 32.81 18.83
CA SER A 143 -5.64 34.01 19.52
C SER A 143 -6.22 34.11 20.93
N TYR A 144 -7.52 33.90 21.08
CA TYR A 144 -8.19 33.91 22.38
C TYR A 144 -7.68 32.80 23.32
N CYS A 145 -7.50 31.57 22.82
CA CYS A 145 -6.96 30.48 23.64
C CYS A 145 -5.55 30.81 24.18
N PHE A 146 -4.69 31.42 23.37
CA PHE A 146 -3.35 31.82 23.82
C PHE A 146 -3.40 32.97 24.83
N THR A 147 -4.17 34.02 24.56
CA THR A 147 -4.27 35.17 25.47
C THR A 147 -4.90 34.78 26.79
N ALA A 148 -5.99 34.00 26.78
CA ALA A 148 -6.64 33.49 27.97
C ALA A 148 -5.67 32.65 28.82
N LYS A 149 -4.92 31.74 28.20
CA LYS A 149 -3.93 30.90 28.90
C LYS A 149 -2.80 31.73 29.51
N VAL A 150 -2.31 32.75 28.80
CA VAL A 150 -1.31 33.69 29.33
C VAL A 150 -1.87 34.48 30.51
N SER A 151 -3.11 34.96 30.44
CA SER A 151 -3.76 35.65 31.56
C SER A 151 -3.91 34.73 32.78
N THR A 152 -4.41 33.50 32.61
CA THR A 152 -4.54 32.53 33.71
C THR A 152 -3.19 32.23 34.38
N ILE A 153 -2.11 32.11 33.60
CA ILE A 153 -0.75 31.92 34.14
C ILE A 153 -0.28 33.17 34.91
N ARG A 154 -0.57 34.38 34.41
CA ARG A 154 -0.23 35.62 35.13
C ARG A 154 -1.01 35.75 36.43
N ASP A 155 -2.30 35.43 36.43
CA ASP A 155 -3.16 35.51 37.61
C ASP A 155 -2.75 34.49 38.67
N SER A 156 -2.37 33.27 38.27
CA SER A 156 -1.87 32.26 39.20
C SER A 156 -0.54 32.66 39.83
N LEU A 157 0.36 33.29 39.07
CA LEU A 157 1.61 33.84 39.59
C LEU A 157 1.38 35.07 40.47
N CYS A 158 0.35 35.87 40.19
CA CYS A 158 -0.01 37.03 40.99
C CYS A 158 -0.60 36.63 42.36
N THR A 159 -1.38 35.54 42.39
CA THR A 159 -1.99 34.98 43.62
C THR A 159 -0.98 34.29 44.54
N ILE A 160 0.21 33.94 44.03
CA ILE A 160 1.30 33.31 44.81
C ILE A 160 2.18 34.36 45.52
N ARG A 161 1.88 35.65 45.37
CA ARG A 161 2.55 36.76 46.07
C ARG A 161 1.72 37.27 47.23
#